data_AF-A0A953BS46-F1
#
_entry.id   AF-A0A953BS46-F1
#
_cell.length_a   1.000
_cell.length_b   1.000
_cell.length_c   1.000
_cell.angle_alpha   90.00
_cell.angle_beta   90.00
_cell.angle_gamma   90.00
#
_symmetry.space_group_name_H-M   'P 1'
#
loop_
_entity.id
_entity.type
_entity.pdbx_description
1 polymer ?
#
loop_
_entity_poly.entity_id
_entity_poly.type
_entity_poly.pdbx_seq_one_letter_code
_entity_poly.pdbx_strand_id
1 'polypeptide(L)' 'MTLSRSPMVIVLALSGLATCLCSGCQTTIGGQTLPSAYYLRDDVQYFPPGPEFKLSKTVQALEEYKASQAGLAEDLSGY' A
#
# COMPACT_ATOMS: atom_id res chain seq x y z
N MET A 1 -19.55 -36.78 -26.33
CA MET A 1 -18.25 -36.25 -26.80
C MET A 1 -17.19 -36.62 -25.76
N THR A 2 -16.47 -37.72 -25.97
CA THR A 2 -15.37 -38.14 -25.08
C THR A 2 -14.11 -37.39 -25.48
N LEU A 3 -13.76 -36.36 -24.72
CA LEU A 3 -12.57 -35.54 -24.98
C LEU A 3 -11.33 -36.43 -24.78
N SER A 4 -10.55 -36.62 -25.85
CA SER A 4 -9.30 -37.39 -25.82
C SER A 4 -8.30 -36.77 -24.84
N ARG A 5 -7.61 -37.61 -24.07
CA ARG A 5 -6.66 -37.17 -23.02
C ARG A 5 -5.42 -36.49 -23.62
N SER A 6 -5.05 -36.87 -24.84
CA SER A 6 -3.82 -36.39 -25.52
C SER A 6 -3.83 -34.89 -25.85
N PRO A 7 -4.87 -34.30 -26.49
CA PRO A 7 -4.91 -32.85 -26.71
C PRO A 7 -4.99 -32.06 -25.39
N MET A 8 -5.58 -32.64 -24.34
CA MET A 8 -5.65 -32.00 -23.03
C MET A 8 -4.27 -31.82 -22.37
N VAL A 9 -3.38 -32.82 -22.51
CA VAL A 9 -2.00 -32.74 -22.00
C VAL A 9 -1.19 -31.68 -22.75
N ILE A 10 -1.36 -31.57 -24.07
CA ILE A 10 -0.65 -30.58 -24.89
C ILE A 10 -1.08 -29.15 -24.52
N VAL A 11 -2.39 -28.91 -24.37
CA VAL A 11 -2.91 -27.60 -23.96
C VAL A 11 -2.40 -27.21 -22.58
N LEU A 12 -2.34 -28.16 -21.63
CA LEU A 12 -1.83 -27.91 -20.28
C LEU A 12 -0.33 -27.61 -20.26
N ALA A 13 0.47 -28.29 -21.09
CA ALA A 13 1.90 -28.05 -21.18
C ALA A 13 2.21 -26.66 -21.78
N LEU A 14 1.47 -26.27 -22.82
CA LEU A 14 1.63 -24.96 -23.45
C LEU A 14 1.18 -23.82 -22.52
N SER A 15 0.09 -23.99 -21.78
CA SER A 15 -0.35 -22.98 -20.81
C SER A 15 0.63 -22.83 -19.64
N GLY A 16 1.18 -23.94 -19.12
CA GLY A 16 2.22 -23.90 -18.10
C GLY A 16 3.47 -23.16 -18.56
N LEU A 17 3.97 -23.45 -19.76
CA LEU A 17 5.13 -22.77 -20.31
C LEU A 17 4.90 -21.26 -20.50
N ALA A 18 3.71 -20.87 -20.98
CA ALA A 18 3.33 -19.46 -21.14
C ALA A 18 3.33 -18.72 -19.79
N THR A 19 2.82 -19.34 -18.72
CA THR A 19 2.82 -18.72 -17.39
C THR A 19 4.23 -18.49 -16.84
N CYS A 20 5.18 -19.39 -17.08
CA CYS A 20 6.57 -19.21 -16.68
C CYS A 20 7.28 -18.08 -17.46
N LEU A 21 6.95 -17.89 -18.73
CA LEU A 21 7.49 -16.80 -19.55
C LEU A 21 6.93 -15.43 -19.15
N CYS A 22 5.68 -15.37 -18.71
CA CYS A 22 5.02 -14.13 -18.29
C CYS A 22 5.20 -13.81 -16.80
N SER A 23 5.59 -14.78 -15.96
CA SER A 23 5.86 -14.57 -14.54
C SER A 23 7.33 -14.23 -14.35
N GLY A 24 7.66 -12.95 -14.16
CA GLY A 24 9.02 -12.52 -13.83
C GLY A 24 9.48 -13.03 -12.46
N CYS A 25 10.78 -13.31 -12.31
CA CYS A 25 11.39 -13.51 -11.00
C CYS A 25 11.43 -12.16 -10.27
N GLN A 26 10.66 -12.03 -9.19
CA GLN A 26 10.63 -10.82 -8.38
C GLN A 26 12.01 -10.59 -7.74
N THR A 27 12.74 -9.56 -8.17
CA THR A 27 14.10 -9.28 -7.66
C THR A 27 14.04 -8.45 -6.37
N THR A 28 14.74 -8.91 -5.33
CA THR A 28 14.91 -8.17 -4.07
C THR A 28 16.28 -7.52 -4.03
N ILE A 29 16.32 -6.21 -3.82
CA ILE A 29 17.57 -5.41 -3.81
C ILE A 29 17.49 -4.44 -2.64
N GLY A 30 18.52 -4.44 -1.80
CA GLY A 30 18.57 -3.57 -0.61
C GLY A 30 17.46 -3.83 0.40
N GLY A 31 16.89 -5.04 0.43
CA GLY A 31 15.77 -5.39 1.32
C GLY A 31 14.40 -4.91 0.83
N GLN A 32 14.32 -4.28 -0.34
CA GLN A 32 13.07 -3.87 -0.98
C GLN A 32 12.79 -4.72 -2.21
N THR A 33 11.54 -5.15 -2.35
CA THR A 33 11.08 -5.84 -3.55
C THR A 33 10.49 -4.82 -4.50
N LEU A 34 11.31 -4.32 -5.42
CA LEU A 34 10.92 -3.20 -6.28
C LEU A 34 9.94 -3.68 -7.37
N PRO A 35 8.75 -3.06 -7.48
CA PRO A 35 7.68 -3.54 -8.36
C PRO A 35 7.89 -3.20 -9.83
N SER A 36 8.80 -2.28 -10.16
CA SER A 36 9.07 -1.86 -11.54
C SER A 36 10.39 -2.42 -12.05
N ALA A 37 10.40 -2.91 -13.30
CA ALA A 37 11.61 -3.42 -13.97
C ALA A 37 12.65 -2.30 -14.27
N TYR A 38 12.27 -1.05 -14.07
CA TYR A 38 13.07 0.14 -14.39
C TYR A 38 13.54 0.90 -13.15
N TYR A 39 13.46 0.32 -11.95
CA TYR A 39 13.79 1.01 -10.70
C TYR A 39 15.20 1.67 -10.65
N LEU A 40 16.16 1.19 -11.45
CA LEU A 40 17.51 1.80 -11.57
C LEU A 40 17.52 3.09 -12.39
N ARG A 41 16.53 3.27 -13.26
CA ARG A 41 16.34 4.44 -14.14
C ARG A 41 15.14 5.27 -13.74
N ASP A 42 14.42 4.85 -12.71
CA ASP A 42 13.30 5.60 -12.17
C ASP A 42 13.87 6.82 -11.49
N ASP A 43 13.37 7.99 -11.86
CA ASP A 43 13.80 9.23 -11.25
C ASP A 43 13.43 9.18 -9.76
N VAL A 44 14.22 9.85 -8.92
CA VAL A 44 13.82 10.05 -7.53
C VAL A 44 12.50 10.82 -7.57
N GLN A 45 11.41 10.17 -7.18
CA GLN A 45 10.11 10.81 -7.08
C GLN A 45 10.23 11.96 -6.07
N TYR A 46 10.36 13.19 -6.58
CA TYR A 46 10.50 14.36 -5.74
C TYR A 46 9.17 14.61 -5.03
N PHE A 47 9.18 14.45 -3.72
CA PHE A 47 8.12 14.93 -2.85
C PHE A 47 8.59 16.27 -2.28
N PRO A 48 7.88 17.38 -2.53
CA PRO A 48 8.21 18.64 -1.88
C PRO A 48 8.18 18.44 -0.36
N PRO A 49 9.02 19.18 0.39
CA PRO A 49 8.96 19.13 1.84
C PRO A 49 7.51 19.43 2.27
N GLY A 50 6.93 18.50 3.02
CA GLY A 50 5.63 18.70 3.62
C GLY A 50 5.65 19.90 4.58
N PRO A 51 4.49 20.30 5.11
CA PRO A 51 4.41 21.35 6.12
C PRO A 51 5.40 21.07 7.27
N GLU A 52 6.15 22.09 7.71
CA GLU A 52 7.13 21.91 8.80
C GLU A 52 6.47 21.35 10.07
N PHE A 53 5.20 21.69 10.29
CA PHE A 53 4.42 21.20 11.40
C PHE A 53 3.67 19.91 11.07
N LYS A 54 4.22 18.78 11.51
CA LYS A 54 3.66 17.43 11.26
C LYS A 54 2.45 17.07 12.13
N LEU A 55 2.17 17.84 13.19
CA LEU A 55 1.26 17.45 14.27
C LEU A 55 -0.09 18.20 14.27
N SER A 56 -0.51 18.78 13.14
CA SER A 56 -1.76 19.55 13.04
C SER A 56 -2.98 18.78 13.55
N LYS A 57 -3.08 17.49 13.21
CA LYS A 57 -4.14 16.58 13.68
C LYS A 57 -4.11 16.40 15.21
N THR A 58 -2.92 16.27 15.80
CA THR A 58 -2.76 16.09 17.24
C THR A 58 -3.07 17.36 18.00
N VAL A 59 -2.70 18.53 17.46
CA VAL A 59 -3.05 19.83 18.03
C VAL A 59 -4.56 20.04 18.02
N GLN A 60 -5.21 19.80 16.87
CA GLN A 60 -6.67 19.89 16.77
C GLN A 60 -7.36 18.97 17.78
N ALA A 61 -6.93 17.70 17.89
CA ALA A 61 -7.48 16.77 18.86
C ALA A 61 -7.27 17.23 20.33
N LEU A 62 -6.13 17.85 20.64
CA LEU A 62 -5.87 18.40 21.97
C LEU A 62 -6.71 19.64 22.28
N GLU A 63 -6.95 20.49 21.29
CA GLU A 63 -7.82 21.67 21.41
C GLU A 63 -9.28 21.26 21.64
N GLU A 64 -9.78 20.31 20.86
CA GLU A 64 -11.12 19.72 21.02
C GLU A 64 -11.26 19.06 22.40
N TYR A 65 -10.26 18.30 22.85
CA TYR A 65 -10.25 17.69 24.17
C TYR A 65 -10.30 18.74 25.30
N LYS A 66 -9.53 19.83 25.18
CA LYS A 66 -9.56 20.92 26.17
C LYS A 66 -10.90 21.64 26.19
N ALA A 67 -11.49 21.90 25.02
CA ALA A 67 -12.80 22.54 24.90
C ALA A 67 -13.91 21.69 25.53
N SER A 68 -13.89 20.36 25.30
CA SER A 68 -14.85 19.45 25.93
C SER A 68 -14.67 19.37 27.45
N GLN A 69 -13.43 19.31 27.96
CA GLN A 69 -13.17 19.33 29.40
C GLN A 69 -13.63 20.64 30.07
N ALA A 70 -13.41 21.79 29.42
CA ALA A 70 -13.87 23.07 29.94
C ALA A 70 -15.40 23.14 30.00
N GLY A 71 -16.10 22.72 28.94
CA GLY A 71 -17.56 22.65 28.92
C GLY A 71 -18.14 21.68 29.96
N LEU A 72 -17.48 20.54 30.18
CA LEU A 72 -17.85 19.58 31.23
C LEU A 72 -17.63 20.14 32.64
N ALA A 73 -16.56 20.91 32.86
CA ALA A 73 -16.27 21.52 34.15
C ALA A 73 -17.27 22.64 34.49
N GLU A 74 -17.69 23.41 33.49
CA GLU A 74 -18.71 24.46 33.64
C GLU A 74 -20.08 23.85 33.99
N ASP A 75 -20.47 22.76 33.31
CA ASP A 75 -21.72 22.02 33.57
C ASP A 75 -21.75 21.39 34.98
N LEU A 76 -20.62 20.88 35.47
CA LEU A 76 -20.52 20.29 36.82
C LEU A 76 -20.55 21.34 37.96
N SER A 77 -20.20 22.61 37.65
CA SER A 77 -20.18 23.71 38.64
C SER A 77 -21.56 24.37 38.84
N GLY A 78 -22.54 24.03 38.00
CA GLY A 78 -23.90 24.57 38.02
C GLY A 78 -24.89 23.82 38.93
N TYR A 79 -24.44 22.82 39.69
CA TYR A 79 -25.24 22.06 40.66
C TYR A 79 -24.87 22.37 42.11
#